data_AF-A0A7L4JGM4-F1
#
_entry.id   AF-A0A7L4JGM4-F1
#
_cell.length_a   1.000
_cell.length_b   1.000
_cell.length_c   1.000
_cell.angle_alpha   90.00
_cell.angle_beta   90.00
_cell.angle_gamma   90.00
#
_symmetry.space_group_name_H-M   'P 1'
#
loop_
_entity.id
_entity.type
_entity.pdbx_description
1 polymer ?
#
loop_
_entity_poly.entity_id
_entity_poly.type
_entity_poly.pdbx_seq_one_letter_code
_entity_poly.pdbx_strand_id
1 'polypeptide(L)' 'CALLLEVAAALDTHLRERGEQGPAVTLQLLFLDGEEAFGDWSVTDSLYGARHLAAKMA' A
#
# COMPACT_ATOMS: atom_id res chain seq x y z
N CYS A 1 -4.99 -9.54 0.09
CA CYS A 1 -5.07 -8.39 -0.85
C CYS A 1 -6.46 -8.09 -1.37
N ALA A 2 -7.32 -9.08 -1.64
CA ALA A 2 -8.64 -8.88 -2.27
C ALA A 2 -9.54 -7.83 -1.58
N LEU A 3 -9.53 -7.75 -0.24
CA LEU A 3 -10.29 -6.73 0.49
C LEU A 3 -9.90 -5.30 0.11
N LEU A 4 -8.62 -5.02 -0.17
CA LEU A 4 -8.19 -3.68 -0.58
C LEU A 4 -8.73 -3.32 -1.96
N LEU A 5 -8.79 -4.30 -2.86
CA LEU A 5 -9.37 -4.14 -4.19
C LEU A 5 -10.88 -3.94 -4.09
N GLU A 6 -11.56 -4.71 -3.25
CA GLU A 6 -13.00 -4.58 -3.03
C GLU A 6 -13.35 -3.22 -2.42
N VAL A 7 -12.59 -2.73 -1.45
CA VAL A 7 -12.79 -1.39 -0.88
C VAL A 7 -12.64 -0.30 -1.95
N ALA A 8 -11.62 -0.41 -2.81
CA ALA A 8 -11.45 0.54 -3.91
C ALA A 8 -12.60 0.46 -4.92
N ALA A 9 -13.07 -0.74 -5.26
CA ALA A 9 -14.16 -0.96 -6.20
C ALA A 9 -15.50 -0.47 -5.64
N ALA A 10 -15.84 -0.85 -4.41
CA ALA A 10 -17.09 -0.48 -3.75
C ALA A 10 -17.20 1.04 -3.50
N LEU A 11 -16.07 1.74 -3.34
CA LEU A 11 -16.02 3.18 -3.09
C LEU A 11 -15.61 4.01 -4.33
N ASP A 12 -15.46 3.43 -5.52
CA ASP A 12 -14.88 4.09 -6.71
C ASP A 12 -15.54 5.44 -7.02
N THR A 13 -16.88 5.50 -7.04
CA THR A 13 -17.63 6.75 -7.27
C THR A 13 -17.27 7.84 -6.25
N HIS A 14 -17.32 7.51 -4.95
CA HIS A 14 -17.05 8.46 -3.88
C HIS A 14 -15.58 8.92 -3.88
N LEU A 15 -14.64 8.01 -4.16
CA LEU A 15 -13.22 8.32 -4.23
C LEU A 15 -12.90 9.25 -5.41
N ARG A 16 -13.55 9.05 -6.57
CA ARG A 16 -13.41 9.94 -7.74
C ARG A 16 -13.97 11.33 -7.48
N GLU A 17 -15.19 11.43 -6.97
CA GLU A 17 -15.82 12.71 -6.63
C GLU A 17 -14.98 13.49 -5.61
N ARG A 18 -14.45 12.80 -4.60
CA ARG A 18 -13.54 13.40 -3.62
C ARG A 18 -12.23 13.84 -4.26
N GLY A 19 -11.68 13.09 -5.20
CA GLY A 19 -10.46 13.43 -5.93
C GLY A 19 -10.58 14.73 -6.74
N GLU A 20 -11.72 14.95 -7.39
CA GLU A 20 -12.00 16.19 -8.14
C GLU A 20 -12.05 17.44 -7.25
N GLN A 21 -12.41 17.27 -5.97
CA GLN A 21 -12.48 18.36 -4.98
C GLN A 21 -11.10 18.77 -4.44
N GLY A 22 -10.01 18.11 -4.85
CA GLY A 22 -8.65 18.41 -4.40
C GLY A 22 -8.49 18.31 -2.87
N PRO A 23 -8.78 17.16 -2.26
CA PRO A 23 -8.85 17.05 -0.82
C PRO A 23 -7.45 17.10 -0.21
N ALA A 24 -7.32 17.71 0.97
CA ALA A 24 -6.06 17.72 1.72
C ALA A 24 -5.57 16.32 2.12
N VAL A 25 -6.46 15.32 2.11
CA VAL A 25 -6.18 13.91 2.42
C VAL A 25 -6.74 13.03 1.32
N THR A 26 -5.94 12.07 0.86
CA THR A 26 -6.33 11.07 -0.15
C THR A 26 -5.97 9.66 0.30
N LEU A 27 -6.41 8.65 -0.46
CA LEU A 27 -6.15 7.24 -0.20
C LEU A 27 -5.05 6.71 -1.11
N GLN A 28 -4.10 5.97 -0.53
CA GLN A 28 -3.08 5.22 -1.26
C GLN A 28 -3.11 3.76 -0.79
N LEU A 29 -3.09 2.82 -1.74
CA LEU A 29 -3.01 1.39 -1.46
C LEU A 29 -1.62 0.89 -1.85
N LEU A 30 -0.94 0.19 -0.94
CA LEU A 30 0.37 -0.41 -1.18
C LEU A 30 0.25 -1.93 -1.15
N PHE A 31 0.65 -2.57 -2.25
CA PHE A 31 0.77 -4.01 -2.36
C PHE A 31 2.26 -4.35 -2.33
N LEU A 32 2.76 -4.57 -1.12
CA LEU A 32 4.19 -4.76 -0.88
C LEU A 32 4.60 -6.19 -1.22
N ASP A 33 5.76 -6.32 -1.85
CA ASP A 33 6.36 -7.59 -2.22
C ASP A 33 7.50 -7.97 -1.25
N GLY A 34 7.79 -9.26 -1.14
CA GLY A 34 8.83 -9.79 -0.27
C GLY A 34 8.62 -9.43 1.20
N GLU A 35 7.41 -9.58 1.72
CA GLU A 35 7.13 -9.39 3.15
C GLU A 35 7.76 -10.53 3.98
N GLU A 36 7.57 -11.76 3.50
CA GLU A 36 8.06 -12.99 4.10
C GLU A 36 9.60 -13.12 4.08
N ALA A 37 10.12 -13.88 5.05
CA ALA A 37 11.51 -14.32 5.08
C ALA A 37 11.74 -15.50 4.12
N PHE A 38 12.96 -15.63 3.59
CA PHE A 38 13.39 -16.83 2.86
C PHE A 38 13.80 -17.96 3.80
N GLY A 39 14.39 -17.62 4.95
CA GLY A 39 14.71 -18.54 6.04
C GLY A 39 13.99 -18.13 7.33
N ASP A 40 14.77 -17.77 8.34
CA ASP A 40 14.23 -17.30 9.62
C ASP A 40 14.01 -15.79 9.59
N TRP A 41 12.85 -15.36 10.09
CA TRP A 41 12.50 -13.94 10.18
C TRP A 41 13.56 -13.15 10.95
N SER A 42 14.19 -12.19 10.27
CA SER A 42 15.23 -11.35 10.87
C SER A 42 15.23 -9.94 10.30
N VAL A 43 16.06 -9.05 10.87
CA VAL A 43 16.18 -7.66 10.41
C VAL A 43 16.59 -7.57 8.93
N THR A 44 17.36 -8.55 8.45
CA THR A 44 17.84 -8.59 7.06
C THR A 44 17.01 -9.50 6.16
N ASP A 45 16.37 -10.53 6.73
CA ASP A 45 15.55 -11.53 6.06
C ASP A 45 14.07 -11.36 6.43
N SER A 46 13.48 -10.25 5.97
CA SER A 46 12.06 -9.92 6.03
C SER A 46 11.81 -8.54 5.39
N LEU A 47 10.54 -8.20 5.10
CA LEU A 47 10.10 -6.83 4.78
C LEU A 47 10.89 -6.16 3.63
N TYR A 48 11.31 -6.92 2.63
CA TYR A 48 12.20 -6.47 1.56
C TYR A 48 11.64 -5.28 0.79
N GLY A 49 10.43 -5.42 0.22
CA GLY A 49 9.78 -4.36 -0.54
C GLY A 49 9.41 -3.15 0.32
N ALA A 50 8.97 -3.39 1.56
CA ALA A 50 8.62 -2.34 2.51
C ALA A 50 9.83 -1.46 2.88
N ARG A 51 10.97 -2.06 3.21
CA ARG A 51 12.22 -1.35 3.52
C ARG A 51 12.73 -0.55 2.33
N HIS A 52 12.71 -1.15 1.14
CA HIS A 52 13.14 -0.48 -0.09
C HIS A 52 12.22 0.72 -0.43
N LEU A 53 10.90 0.56 -0.32
CA LEU A 53 9.96 1.65 -0.57
C LEU A 53 10.14 2.80 0.45
N ALA A 54 10.26 2.47 1.74
CA ALA A 54 10.47 3.47 2.79
C ALA A 54 11.74 4.30 2.54
N ALA A 55 12.85 3.67 2.15
CA ALA A 55 14.09 4.37 1.82
C ALA A 55 13.96 5.28 0.58
N LYS A 56 13.08 4.95 -0.37
CA LYS A 56 12.82 5.77 -1.57
C LYS A 56 11.89 6.95 -1.31
N MET A 57 11.04 6.85 -0.27
CA MET A 57 10.07 7.88 0.10
C MET A 57 10.59 8.85 1.17
N ALA A 58 11.75 8.56 1.77
CA ALA A 58 12.47 9.45 2.67
C ALA A 58 13.16 10.58 1.89
#